data_AF-A0A8B6ENW8-F1
#
_entry.id   AF-A0A8B6ENW8-F1
#
_cell.length_a   1.000
_cell.length_b   1.000
_cell.length_c   1.000
_cell.angle_alpha   90.00
_cell.angle_beta   90.00
_cell.angle_gamma   90.00
#
_symmetry.space_group_name_H-M   'P 1'
#
loop_
_entity.id
_entity.type
_entity.pdbx_description
1 polymer ?
#
loop_
_entity_poly.entity_id
_entity_poly.type
_entity_poly.pdbx_seq_one_letter_code
_entity_poly.pdbx_strand_id
1 'polypeptide(L)'
;MRIYGCEILPNSNILITIYSEDKVIIEYSDDGRHIRDITVSDKPYDLAVIDTNLIAVSYDDFMEIMSITDNNVHSKVTFDSPCWGISYQNRNNYIRAPRRTKENLE
;
A
#
# COMPACT_ATOMS: atom_id res chain seq x y z
N MET A 1 -1.25 18.15 -0.54
CA MET A 1 -1.41 16.81 0.05
C MET A 1 -2.30 15.98 -0.85
N ARG A 2 -1.79 14.89 -1.43
CA ARG A 2 -2.56 13.95 -2.28
C ARG A 2 -2.53 12.58 -1.62
N ILE A 3 -3.69 11.94 -1.57
CA ILE A 3 -3.86 10.55 -1.15
C ILE A 3 -3.82 9.69 -2.42
N TYR A 4 -3.06 8.60 -2.41
CA TYR A 4 -3.01 7.67 -3.55
C TYR A 4 -3.74 6.36 -3.32
N GLY A 5 -3.71 5.85 -2.08
CA GLY A 5 -4.45 4.66 -1.68
C GLY A 5 -4.92 4.79 -0.24
N CYS A 6 -6.03 4.14 0.10
CA CYS A 6 -6.45 3.97 1.47
C CYS A 6 -7.22 2.66 1.66
N GLU A 7 -7.03 2.02 2.80
CA GLU A 7 -7.79 0.84 3.19
C GLU A 7 -8.08 0.83 4.69
N ILE A 8 -9.19 0.20 5.04
CA ILE A 8 -9.56 -0.05 6.44
C ILE A 8 -8.97 -1.39 6.84
N LEU A 9 -8.25 -1.41 7.97
CA LEU A 9 -7.73 -2.64 8.54
C LEU A 9 -8.92 -3.52 9.00
N PRO A 10 -9.01 -4.79 8.56
CA PRO A 10 -10.16 -5.65 8.81
C PRO A 10 -10.53 -5.76 10.29
N ASN A 11 -11.83 -5.70 10.59
CA ASN A 11 -12.39 -5.79 11.94
C ASN A 11 -11.84 -4.75 12.93
N SER A 12 -11.43 -3.58 12.44
CA SER A 12 -10.92 -2.48 13.27
C SER A 12 -11.56 -1.14 12.89
N ASN A 13 -11.31 -0.12 13.69
CA ASN A 13 -11.57 1.29 13.37
C ASN A 13 -10.28 2.01 12.92
N ILE A 14 -9.37 1.29 12.25
CA ILE A 14 -8.10 1.82 11.77
C ILE A 14 -8.17 2.01 10.26
N LEU A 15 -7.87 3.24 9.82
CA LEU A 15 -7.66 3.62 8.44
C LEU A 15 -6.16 3.73 8.17
N ILE A 16 -5.74 3.18 7.04
CA ILE A 16 -4.36 3.25 6.54
C ILE A 16 -4.40 4.03 5.24
N THR A 17 -3.65 5.12 5.17
CA THR A 17 -3.69 6.06 4.05
C THR A 17 -2.28 6.30 3.51
N ILE A 18 -2.08 6.11 2.21
CA ILE A 18 -0.84 6.48 1.53
C ILE A 18 -0.87 7.95 1.11
N TYR A 19 0.22 8.64 1.41
CA TYR A 19 0.50 10.00 0.96
C TYR A 19 1.65 10.04 -0.04
N SER A 20 1.57 11.00 -0.95
CA SER A 20 2.41 11.09 -2.15
C SER A 20 3.91 11.30 -1.97
N GLU A 21 4.40 11.44 -0.75
CA GLU A 21 5.76 11.93 -0.49
C GLU A 21 6.74 10.90 0.08
N ASP A 22 6.25 9.79 0.66
CA ASP A 22 7.03 8.68 1.32
C ASP A 22 6.39 8.19 2.62
N LYS A 23 5.10 8.49 2.85
CA LYS A 23 4.43 8.15 4.11
C LYS A 23 3.19 7.30 3.90
N VAL A 24 3.04 6.33 4.79
CA VAL A 24 1.75 5.74 5.14
C VAL A 24 1.35 6.31 6.49
N ILE A 25 0.15 6.87 6.58
CA ILE A 25 -0.42 7.36 7.83
C ILE A 25 -1.42 6.33 8.33
N ILE A 26 -1.36 6.07 9.62
CA ILE A 26 -2.34 5.29 10.35
C ILE A 26 -3.15 6.24 11.20
N GLU A 27 -4.47 6.15 11.06
CA GLU A 27 -5.42 7.01 11.76
C GLU A 27 -6.65 6.21 12.18
N TYR A 28 -7.42 6.75 13.12
CA TYR A 28 -8.73 6.21 13.42
C TYR A 28 -9.72 6.57 12.30
N SER A 29 -10.51 5.59 11.85
CA SER A 29 -11.42 5.75 10.73
C SER A 29 -12.69 6.55 11.05
N ASP A 30 -12.99 6.76 12.33
CA ASP A 30 -14.19 7.47 12.80
C ASP A 30 -13.99 8.99 12.88
N ASP A 31 -12.81 9.44 13.33
CA ASP A 31 -12.52 10.86 13.55
C ASP A 31 -11.24 11.36 12.82
N GLY A 32 -10.51 10.49 12.13
CA GLY A 32 -9.26 10.83 11.45
C GLY A 32 -8.12 11.16 12.42
N ARG A 33 -8.25 10.81 13.70
CA ARG A 33 -7.20 11.08 14.68
C ARG A 33 -5.97 10.24 14.36
N HIS A 34 -4.86 10.93 14.15
CA HIS A 34 -3.57 10.34 13.87
C HIS A 34 -3.14 9.35 14.96
N ILE A 35 -2.67 8.17 14.53
CA ILE A 35 -2.08 7.14 15.39
C ILE A 35 -0.56 7.14 15.23
N ARG A 36 -0.07 7.02 13.99
CA ARG A 36 1.37 7.04 13.67
C ARG A 36 1.63 7.21 12.17
N ASP A 37 2.88 7.55 11.85
CA ASP A 37 3.45 7.47 10.51
C ASP A 37 4.26 6.18 10.33
N ILE A 38 4.29 5.68 9.09
CA ILE A 38 5.26 4.71 8.60
C ILE A 38 5.99 5.36 7.42
N THR A 39 7.32 5.39 7.49
CA THR A 39 8.16 5.83 6.38
C THR A 39 8.36 4.67 5.41
N VAL A 40 8.10 4.91 4.13
CA VAL A 40 8.32 3.94 3.05
C VAL A 40 9.58 4.30 2.25
N SER A 41 10.06 3.35 1.45
CA SER A 41 11.37 3.47 0.79
C SER A 41 11.41 4.47 -0.36
N ASP A 42 10.26 4.75 -0.96
CA ASP A 42 10.11 5.56 -2.17
C ASP A 42 8.68 6.11 -2.25
N LYS A 43 8.34 6.83 -3.32
CA LYS A 43 7.01 7.34 -3.61
C LYS A 43 6.02 6.20 -3.88
N PRO A 44 5.08 5.94 -2.96
CA PRO A 44 4.09 4.87 -3.13
C PRO A 44 2.98 5.30 -4.11
N TYR A 45 2.28 4.32 -4.71
CA TYR A 45 1.12 4.55 -5.59
C TYR A 45 -0.17 3.95 -5.04
N ASP A 46 -0.13 2.87 -4.28
CA ASP A 46 -1.32 2.26 -3.67
C ASP A 46 -0.91 1.30 -2.54
N LEU A 47 -1.88 0.87 -1.74
CA LEU A 47 -1.69 -0.17 -0.72
C LEU A 47 -2.79 -1.22 -0.75
N ALA A 48 -2.45 -2.40 -0.24
CA ALA A 48 -3.43 -3.41 0.14
C ALA A 48 -3.12 -3.97 1.53
N VAL A 49 -4.14 -4.16 2.36
CA VAL A 49 -4.04 -4.84 3.63
C VAL A 49 -3.99 -6.34 3.38
N ILE A 50 -2.88 -6.96 3.80
CA ILE A 50 -2.66 -8.40 3.69
C ILE A 50 -3.23 -9.11 4.93
N ASP A 51 -2.99 -8.52 6.10
CA ASP A 51 -3.41 -9.02 7.40
C ASP A 51 -3.45 -7.87 8.41
N THR A 52 -3.92 -8.16 9.63
CA THR A 52 -3.98 -7.27 10.81
C THR A 52 -2.69 -6.52 11.12
N ASN A 53 -1.53 -7.00 10.67
CA ASN A 53 -0.23 -6.37 10.92
C ASN A 53 0.60 -6.15 9.64
N LEU A 54 0.08 -6.47 8.46
CA LEU A 54 0.85 -6.44 7.21
C LEU A 54 0.11 -5.69 6.11
N ILE A 55 0.83 -4.79 5.44
CA ILE A 55 0.38 -4.14 4.21
C ILE A 55 1.35 -4.44 3.08
N ALA A 56 0.80 -4.52 1.87
CA ALA A 56 1.55 -4.37 0.63
C ALA A 56 1.48 -2.90 0.21
N VAL A 57 2.63 -2.31 -0.13
CA VAL A 57 2.72 -0.96 -0.71
C VAL A 57 3.29 -1.09 -2.11
N SER A 58 2.59 -0.56 -3.11
CA SER A 58 3.04 -0.58 -4.50
C SER A 58 3.83 0.68 -4.85
N TYR A 59 4.85 0.50 -5.66
CA TYR A 59 5.71 1.54 -6.22
C TYR A 59 5.69 1.40 -7.75
N ASP A 60 6.65 2.02 -8.44
CA ASP A 60 6.77 1.84 -9.88
C ASP A 60 7.08 0.36 -10.18
N ASP A 61 8.33 -0.06 -10.13
CA ASP A 61 8.77 -1.38 -10.56
C ASP A 61 8.81 -2.43 -9.45
N PHE A 62 8.23 -2.15 -8.28
CA PHE A 62 8.17 -3.13 -7.19
C PHE A 62 7.01 -2.89 -6.22
N MET A 63 6.86 -3.83 -5.30
CA MET A 63 6.03 -3.75 -4.11
C MET A 63 6.84 -4.20 -2.90
N GLU A 64 6.54 -3.62 -1.74
CA GLU A 64 7.04 -4.09 -0.46
C GLU A 64 5.89 -4.61 0.41
N ILE A 65 6.14 -5.74 1.08
CA ILE A 65 5.30 -6.21 2.17
C ILE A 65 5.95 -5.72 3.44
N MET A 66 5.22 -4.94 4.23
CA MET A 66 5.76 -4.31 5.42
C MET A 66 4.84 -4.45 6.62
N SER A 67 5.44 -4.44 7.80
CA SER A 67 4.74 -4.49 9.06
C SER A 67 4.30 -3.10 9.50
N ILE A 68 3.03 -3.04 9.90
CA ILE A 68 2.35 -1.82 10.36
C ILE A 68 2.88 -1.39 11.74
N THR A 69 3.40 -2.33 12.53
CA THR A 69 3.72 -2.10 13.96
C THR A 69 5.16 -1.64 14.17
N ASP A 70 6.11 -2.19 13.40
CA ASP A 70 7.54 -2.00 13.60
C ASP A 70 8.28 -1.40 12.38
N ASN A 71 7.55 -1.05 11.31
CA ASN A 71 8.08 -0.48 10.07
C ASN A 71 9.07 -1.39 9.32
N ASN A 72 9.10 -2.70 9.60
CA ASN A 72 10.01 -3.61 8.93
C ASN A 72 9.47 -4.05 7.56
N VAL A 73 10.34 -4.09 6.56
CA VAL A 73 10.05 -4.71 5.25
C VAL A 73 10.29 -6.22 5.36
N HIS A 74 9.24 -7.00 5.18
CA HIS A 74 9.27 -8.47 5.19
C HIS A 74 9.67 -9.05 3.84
N SER A 75 9.23 -8.41 2.75
CA SER A 75 9.49 -8.89 1.41
C SER A 75 9.44 -7.75 0.41
N LYS A 76 10.20 -7.90 -0.68
CA LYS A 76 10.16 -7.02 -1.84
C LYS A 76 9.94 -7.88 -3.08
N VAL A 77 8.96 -7.49 -3.89
CA VAL A 77 8.62 -8.18 -5.13
C VAL A 77 8.78 -7.19 -6.28
N THR A 78 9.68 -7.50 -7.23
CA THR A 78 9.93 -6.67 -8.40
C THR A 78 9.02 -7.05 -9.56
N PHE A 79 8.70 -6.08 -10.39
CA PHE A 79 7.81 -6.19 -11.55
C PHE A 79 8.46 -5.56 -12.77
N ASP A 80 8.09 -6.01 -13.96
CA ASP A 80 8.63 -5.47 -15.22
C ASP A 80 7.91 -4.17 -15.66
N SER A 81 6.93 -3.69 -14.88
CA SER A 81 6.12 -2.51 -15.22
C SER A 81 5.55 -1.81 -13.97
N PRO A 82 5.30 -0.48 -14.03
CA PRO A 82 4.68 0.29 -12.96
C PRO A 82 3.39 -0.32 -12.39
N CYS A 83 3.29 -0.45 -11.06
CA CYS A 83 2.09 -0.98 -10.38
C CYS A 83 1.32 0.14 -9.66
N TRP A 84 0.29 0.68 -10.33
CA TRP A 84 -0.45 1.85 -9.84
C TRP A 84 -1.61 1.51 -8.92
N GLY A 85 -2.11 0.28 -8.98
CA GLY A 85 -3.10 -0.20 -8.04
C GLY A 85 -2.78 -1.61 -7.58
N ILE A 86 -3.16 -1.93 -6.35
CA ILE A 86 -2.97 -3.26 -5.79
C ILE A 86 -4.18 -3.66 -4.96
N SER A 87 -4.50 -4.95 -4.98
CA SER A 87 -5.48 -5.52 -4.06
C SER A 87 -5.02 -6.88 -3.59
N TYR A 88 -5.32 -7.21 -2.35
CA TYR A 88 -5.03 -8.51 -1.76
C TYR A 88 -6.26 -9.41 -1.84
N GLN A 89 -6.10 -10.65 -2.34
CA GLN A 89 -7.22 -11.57 -2.52
C GLN A 89 -7.25 -12.70 -1.47
N ASN A 90 -6.12 -13.39 -1.26
CA ASN A 90 -5.87 -14.40 -0.21
C ASN A 90 -4.53 -15.11 -0.43
N ARG A 91 -3.98 -15.80 0.58
CA ARG A 91 -2.83 -16.74 0.46
C ARG A 91 -1.61 -16.13 -0.28
N ASN A 92 -1.29 -14.87 -0.01
CA ASN A 92 -0.21 -14.13 -0.72
C ASN A 92 -0.46 -13.96 -2.23
N ASN A 93 -1.71 -14.06 -2.70
CA ASN A 93 -2.09 -13.67 -4.05
C ASN A 93 -2.47 -12.19 -4.07
N TYR A 94 -1.80 -11.46 -4.96
CA TYR A 94 -2.00 -10.04 -5.21
C TYR A 94 -2.56 -9.84 -6.60
N ILE A 95 -3.63 -9.05 -6.70
CA ILE A 95 -4.11 -8.53 -7.97
C ILE A 95 -3.40 -7.19 -8.17
N ARG A 96 -2.69 -7.06 -9.28
CA ARG A 96 -1.95 -5.86 -9.64
C ARG A 96 -2.69 -5.15 -10.77
N ALA A 97 -2.83 -3.84 -10.66
CA ALA A 97 -3.26 -2.97 -11.74
C ALA A 97 -2.02 -2.28 -12.34
N PRO A 98 -1.39 -2.87 -13.37
CA PRO A 98 -0.25 -2.24 -14.01
C PRO A 98 -0.68 -0.93 -14.68
N ARG A 99 0.25 0.01 -14.78
CA ARG A 99 0.03 1.27 -15.48
C ARG A 99 -0.38 0.99 -16.91
N ARG A 100 -1.47 1.63 -17.33
CA ARG A 100 -1.93 1.61 -18.72
C ARG A 100 -0.97 2.44 -19.57
N THR A 101 -0.12 1.80 -20.34
CA THR A 101 0.63 2.44 -21.44
C THR A 101 -0.11 2.21 -22.76
N LYS A 102 0.16 3.03 -23.78
CA LYS A 102 -0.40 2.80 -25.13
C LYS A 102 0.04 1.46 -25.73
N GLU A 103 1.18 0.93 -25.27
CA GLU A 103 1.80 -0.31 -25.73
C GLU A 103 1.10 -1.57 -25.19
N ASN A 104 0.35 -1.46 -24.08
CA ASN A 104 -0.34 -2.60 -23.44
C ASN A 104 -1.78 -2.80 -23.93
N LEU A 105 -2.12 -2.31 -25.13
CA LEU A 105 -3.49 -2.31 -25.68
C LEU A 105 -3.66 -3.15 -26.96
N GLU A 106 -2.60 -3.84 -27.40
CA GLU A 106 -2.61 -4.71 -28.58
C GLU A 106 -2.74 -6.19 -28.20
#